data_AF-A0A6F8PU44-F1
#
_entry.id   AF-A0A6F8PU44-F1
#
_cell.length_a   1.000
_cell.length_b   1.000
_cell.length_c   1.000
_cell.angle_alpha   90.00
_cell.angle_beta   90.00
_cell.angle_gamma   90.00
#
_symmetry.space_group_name_H-M   'P 1'
#
loop_
_entity.id
_entity.type
_entity.pdbx_description
1 polymer ?
#
loop_
_entity_poly.entity_id
_entity_poly.type
_entity_poly.pdbx_seq_one_letter_code
_entity_poly.pdbx_strand_id
1 'polypeptide(L)'
;MQKHIFSAGIMTSVLFSSLAFAMPQNMPNPTAEQMLNRDSELSKIGTLDLCVAYSELEDETQKKAYVQELDIRGQLSTKDHENIHKKIAVNSMTMCGMYMALGKPLAEQSRQIRPMTFKTVHVYTDHYYVTQSGMIVATYERKEGTMPPALVPEAPEVEPPPTLRK
;
A
#
# COMPACT_ATOMS: atom_id res chain seq x y z
N MET A 1 40.51 41.49 43.97
CA MET A 1 40.54 41.09 42.54
C MET A 1 41.11 39.68 42.48
N GLN A 2 40.28 38.67 42.14
CA GLN A 2 40.38 37.81 40.93
C GLN A 2 41.75 37.10 40.76
N LYS A 3 41.90 35.80 40.48
CA LYS A 3 41.06 34.64 40.10
C LYS A 3 41.96 33.38 40.14
N HIS A 4 41.39 32.20 39.82
CA HIS A 4 41.98 30.90 39.39
C HIS A 4 41.63 29.74 40.34
N ILE A 5 40.47 29.10 40.16
CA ILE A 5 40.10 28.04 39.19
C ILE A 5 40.71 26.69 39.58
N PHE A 6 39.93 25.89 40.32
CA PHE A 6 40.11 24.43 40.43
C PHE A 6 39.23 23.76 39.39
N SER A 7 39.86 22.97 38.51
CA SER A 7 39.20 22.15 37.50
C SER A 7 38.84 20.80 38.12
N ALA A 8 37.54 20.48 38.16
CA ALA A 8 37.04 19.14 38.48
C ALA A 8 36.27 18.63 37.27
N GLY A 9 36.92 17.74 36.50
CA GLY A 9 36.30 17.04 35.38
C GLY A 9 35.34 15.98 35.87
N ILE A 10 34.05 16.18 35.64
CA ILE A 10 33.01 15.17 35.84
C ILE A 10 32.78 14.49 34.49
N MET A 11 33.39 13.31 34.30
CA MET A 11 33.04 12.40 33.20
C MET A 11 31.65 11.82 33.49
N THR A 12 30.64 12.31 32.78
CA THR A 12 29.30 11.72 32.76
C THR A 12 29.20 10.77 31.58
N SER A 13 29.36 9.46 31.85
CA SER A 13 29.08 8.40 30.88
C SER A 13 27.57 8.24 30.73
N VAL A 14 27.02 8.71 29.60
CA VAL A 14 25.63 8.46 29.23
C VAL A 14 25.53 7.06 28.64
N LEU A 15 24.95 6.13 29.41
CA LEU A 15 24.53 4.82 28.94
C LEU A 15 23.36 5.01 27.96
N PHE A 16 23.63 4.84 26.67
CA PHE A 16 22.59 4.71 25.64
C PHE A 16 21.92 3.34 25.78
N SER A 17 20.79 3.26 26.50
CA SER A 17 19.88 2.12 26.39
C SER A 17 19.16 2.18 25.04
N SER A 18 19.52 1.29 24.13
CA SER A 18 18.77 1.02 22.92
C SER A 18 17.40 0.42 23.29
N LEU A 19 16.35 1.23 23.18
CA LEU A 19 14.96 0.76 23.18
C LEU A 19 14.74 -0.06 21.91
N ALA A 20 14.90 -1.37 22.00
CA ALA A 20 14.40 -2.29 21.00
C ALA A 20 12.87 -2.33 21.11
N PHE A 21 12.18 -1.59 20.25
CA PHE A 21 10.75 -1.75 20.04
C PHE A 21 10.51 -3.13 19.41
N ALA A 22 10.13 -4.11 20.23
CA ALA A 22 9.56 -5.35 19.75
C ALA A 22 8.19 -5.03 19.13
N MET A 23 8.08 -5.09 17.80
CA MET A 23 6.77 -5.03 17.15
C MET A 23 6.01 -6.33 17.42
N PRO A 24 4.74 -6.29 17.85
CA PRO A 24 3.94 -7.50 18.01
C PRO A 24 3.64 -8.12 16.64
N GLN A 25 4.20 -9.32 16.39
CA GLN A 25 3.98 -10.13 15.19
C GLN A 25 2.76 -11.07 15.31
N ASN A 26 1.73 -10.69 16.06
CA ASN A 26 0.62 -11.59 16.37
C ASN A 26 -0.71 -10.99 15.90
N MET A 27 -0.95 -10.99 14.59
CA MET A 27 -2.31 -10.89 14.07
C MET A 27 -2.85 -12.32 13.96
N PRO A 28 -3.86 -12.71 14.77
CA PRO A 28 -4.43 -14.04 14.70
C PRO A 28 -5.08 -14.24 13.34
N ASN A 29 -4.67 -15.28 12.62
CA ASN A 29 -5.39 -15.71 11.41
C ASN A 29 -6.84 -16.07 11.80
N PRO A 30 -7.85 -15.53 11.10
CA PRO A 30 -9.24 -15.84 11.41
C PRO A 30 -9.52 -17.33 11.19
N THR A 31 -10.26 -17.95 12.12
CA THR A 31 -10.66 -19.36 11.97
C THR A 31 -11.73 -19.49 10.89
N ALA A 32 -11.85 -20.68 10.27
CA ALA A 32 -12.90 -20.95 9.28
C ALA A 32 -14.33 -20.68 9.83
N GLU A 33 -14.54 -20.91 11.13
CA GLU A 33 -15.80 -20.62 11.82
C GLU A 33 -16.07 -19.11 11.95
N GLN A 34 -15.03 -18.31 12.19
CA GLN A 34 -15.14 -16.84 12.22
C GLN A 34 -15.45 -16.27 10.83
N MET A 35 -14.97 -16.92 9.76
CA MET A 35 -15.31 -16.53 8.40
C MET A 35 -16.76 -16.86 8.05
N LEU A 36 -17.27 -18.01 8.50
CA LEU A 36 -18.62 -18.49 8.20
C LEU A 36 -19.72 -17.77 9.02
N ASN A 37 -19.42 -17.34 10.25
CA ASN A 37 -20.40 -16.73 11.16
C ASN A 37 -20.23 -15.22 11.33
N ARG A 38 -19.71 -14.52 10.32
CA ARG A 38 -19.35 -13.10 10.42
C ARG A 38 -20.54 -12.17 10.23
N ASP A 39 -21.18 -11.77 11.33
CA ASP A 39 -22.30 -10.79 11.34
C ASP A 39 -21.86 -9.38 11.79
N SER A 40 -20.67 -8.93 11.40
CA SER A 40 -20.26 -7.55 11.62
C SER A 40 -20.90 -6.62 10.59
N GLU A 41 -21.16 -5.36 10.95
CA GLU A 41 -21.65 -4.38 9.97
C GLU A 41 -20.65 -4.20 8.80
N LEU A 42 -19.35 -4.30 9.07
CA LEU A 42 -18.32 -4.25 8.03
C LEU A 42 -18.37 -5.44 7.05
N SER A 43 -18.84 -6.62 7.48
CA SER A 43 -18.95 -7.79 6.60
C SER A 43 -20.00 -7.62 5.50
N LYS A 44 -20.96 -6.72 5.73
CA LYS A 44 -22.05 -6.39 4.80
C LYS A 44 -21.62 -5.35 3.75
N ILE A 45 -20.54 -4.61 4.01
CA ILE A 45 -20.02 -3.57 3.11
C ILE A 45 -19.17 -4.21 1.99
N GLY A 46 -19.29 -3.70 0.77
CA GLY A 46 -18.48 -4.12 -0.37
C GLY A 46 -16.98 -3.90 -0.12
N THR A 47 -16.13 -4.79 -0.61
CA THR A 47 -14.67 -4.70 -0.39
C THR A 47 -14.10 -3.38 -0.87
N LEU A 48 -14.48 -2.94 -2.08
CA LEU A 48 -14.02 -1.68 -2.65
C LEU A 48 -14.41 -0.48 -1.78
N ASP A 49 -15.64 -0.47 -1.28
CA ASP A 49 -16.13 0.60 -0.41
C ASP A 49 -15.34 0.66 0.90
N LEU A 50 -15.00 -0.50 1.49
CA LEU A 50 -14.11 -0.55 2.66
C LEU A 50 -12.72 0.02 2.37
N CYS A 51 -12.11 -0.36 1.24
CA CYS A 51 -10.77 0.10 0.87
C CYS A 51 -10.74 1.63 0.69
N VAL A 52 -11.75 2.21 0.03
CA VAL A 52 -11.82 3.65 -0.22
C VAL A 52 -12.15 4.41 1.06
N ALA A 53 -13.17 3.97 1.81
CA ALA A 53 -13.61 4.65 3.03
C ALA A 53 -12.52 4.67 4.12
N TYR A 54 -11.63 3.67 4.16
CA TYR A 54 -10.51 3.64 5.09
C TYR A 54 -9.66 4.92 5.04
N SER A 55 -9.42 5.47 3.84
CA SER A 55 -8.56 6.63 3.64
C SER A 55 -9.06 7.91 4.33
N GLU A 56 -10.37 7.95 4.60
CA GLU A 56 -11.07 9.07 5.24
C GLU A 56 -11.22 8.88 6.76
N LEU A 57 -10.87 7.71 7.31
CA LEU A 57 -10.96 7.44 8.74
C LEU A 57 -9.87 8.22 9.50
N GLU A 58 -10.27 8.86 10.59
CA GLU A 58 -9.34 9.49 11.52
C GLU A 58 -9.09 8.62 12.76
N ASP A 59 -10.11 7.85 13.19
CA ASP A 59 -10.01 6.99 14.37
C ASP A 59 -9.21 5.70 14.11
N GLU A 60 -8.15 5.52 14.89
CA GLU A 60 -7.26 4.35 14.81
C GLU A 60 -7.96 3.05 15.20
N THR A 61 -9.01 3.10 16.04
CA THR A 61 -9.77 1.90 16.40
C THR A 61 -10.59 1.40 15.22
N GLN A 62 -11.30 2.31 14.54
CA GLN A 62 -12.01 2.00 13.29
C GLN A 62 -11.06 1.54 12.19
N LYS A 63 -9.90 2.19 12.00
CA LYS A 63 -8.89 1.73 11.03
C LYS A 63 -8.46 0.29 11.26
N LYS A 64 -8.20 -0.10 12.51
CA LYS A 64 -7.85 -1.49 12.84
C LYS A 64 -8.97 -2.46 12.50
N ALA A 65 -10.23 -2.11 12.76
CA ALA A 65 -11.37 -2.94 12.40
C ALA A 65 -11.50 -3.12 10.87
N TYR A 66 -11.26 -2.06 10.10
CA TYR A 66 -11.25 -2.12 8.63
C TYR A 66 -10.11 -2.99 8.10
N VAL A 67 -8.88 -2.82 8.61
CA VAL A 67 -7.73 -3.65 8.23
C VAL A 67 -8.01 -5.11 8.54
N GLN A 68 -8.49 -5.42 9.75
CA GLN A 68 -8.84 -6.77 10.14
C GLN A 68 -9.90 -7.39 9.21
N GLU A 69 -10.94 -6.64 8.89
CA GLU A 69 -11.99 -7.10 7.97
C GLU A 69 -11.45 -7.39 6.57
N LEU A 70 -10.54 -6.56 6.06
CA LEU A 70 -9.90 -6.71 4.76
C LEU A 70 -8.86 -7.85 4.73
N ASP A 71 -8.17 -8.09 5.85
CA ASP A 71 -7.28 -9.24 6.03
C ASP A 71 -8.06 -10.56 6.01
N ILE A 72 -9.22 -10.62 6.68
CA ILE A 72 -10.11 -11.78 6.63
C ILE A 72 -10.55 -12.07 5.18
N ARG A 73 -10.75 -11.02 4.37
CA ARG A 73 -11.11 -11.14 2.95
C ARG A 73 -9.91 -11.46 2.05
N GLY A 74 -8.69 -11.52 2.59
CA GLY A 74 -7.47 -11.75 1.83
C GLY A 74 -7.17 -10.65 0.81
N GLN A 75 -7.54 -9.40 1.11
CA GLN A 75 -7.45 -8.28 0.17
C GLN A 75 -6.18 -7.44 0.34
N LEU A 76 -5.43 -7.67 1.42
CA LEU A 76 -4.20 -6.95 1.74
C LEU A 76 -3.00 -7.89 1.63
N SER A 77 -1.92 -7.33 1.10
CA SER A 77 -0.59 -7.93 1.03
C SER A 77 0.30 -7.39 2.13
N THR A 78 1.44 -8.04 2.37
CA THR A 78 2.47 -7.54 3.28
C THR A 78 2.91 -6.11 2.92
N LYS A 79 2.98 -5.80 1.62
CA LYS A 79 3.36 -4.45 1.16
C LYS A 79 2.30 -3.41 1.50
N ASP A 80 1.04 -3.81 1.61
CA ASP A 80 -0.03 -2.89 2.00
C ASP A 80 0.14 -2.48 3.46
N HIS A 81 0.33 -3.44 4.37
CA HIS A 81 0.57 -3.14 5.79
C HIS A 81 1.78 -2.23 6.03
N GLU A 82 2.84 -2.38 5.22
CA GLU A 82 4.06 -1.57 5.32
C GLU A 82 3.85 -0.11 4.91
N ASN A 83 2.89 0.19 4.01
CA ASN A 83 2.83 1.46 3.28
C ASN A 83 1.51 2.22 3.40
N ILE A 84 0.39 1.59 3.76
CA ILE A 84 -0.91 2.25 3.92
C ILE A 84 -0.80 3.45 4.88
N HIS A 85 -0.20 3.25 6.06
CA HIS A 85 -0.05 4.32 7.06
C HIS A 85 0.89 5.45 6.62
N LYS A 86 1.78 5.18 5.66
CA LYS A 86 2.69 6.18 5.10
C LYS A 86 2.04 7.00 4.00
N LYS A 87 0.82 6.64 3.56
CA LYS A 87 0.11 7.23 2.42
C LYS A 87 0.92 7.16 1.13
N ILE A 88 1.56 6.02 0.90
CA ILE A 88 2.38 5.76 -0.28
C ILE A 88 1.86 4.49 -0.95
N ALA A 89 1.72 4.53 -2.28
CA ALA A 89 1.47 3.35 -3.08
C ALA A 89 2.73 2.98 -3.86
N VAL A 90 3.14 1.71 -3.79
CA VAL A 90 4.31 1.16 -4.49
C VAL A 90 3.94 -0.08 -5.29
N ASN A 91 4.79 -0.47 -6.24
CA ASN A 91 4.61 -1.70 -6.98
C ASN A 91 4.48 -2.91 -6.02
N SER A 92 3.67 -3.88 -6.43
CA SER A 92 3.30 -5.07 -5.64
C SER A 92 2.37 -4.82 -4.45
N MET A 93 1.92 -3.59 -4.22
CA MET A 93 0.74 -3.34 -3.39
C MET A 93 -0.53 -3.81 -4.10
N THR A 94 -1.56 -4.14 -3.31
CA THR A 94 -2.88 -4.42 -3.87
C THR A 94 -3.57 -3.11 -4.25
N MET A 95 -4.56 -3.19 -5.13
CA MET A 95 -5.43 -2.07 -5.46
C MET A 95 -6.19 -1.59 -4.22
N CYS A 96 -6.59 -2.50 -3.33
CA CYS A 96 -7.21 -2.14 -2.05
C CYS A 96 -6.24 -1.32 -1.19
N GLY A 97 -5.00 -1.79 -1.01
CA GLY A 97 -3.98 -1.07 -0.26
C GLY A 97 -3.64 0.30 -0.86
N MET A 98 -3.63 0.41 -2.19
CA MET A 98 -3.50 1.70 -2.89
C MET A 98 -4.64 2.66 -2.52
N TYR A 99 -5.89 2.20 -2.60
CA TYR A 99 -7.05 3.03 -2.25
C TYR A 99 -7.10 3.37 -0.76
N MET A 100 -6.66 2.47 0.11
CA MET A 100 -6.52 2.75 1.54
C MET A 100 -5.45 3.83 1.80
N ALA A 101 -4.34 3.80 1.07
CA ALA A 101 -3.24 4.74 1.24
C ALA A 101 -3.54 6.12 0.66
N LEU A 102 -4.17 6.18 -0.52
CA LEU A 102 -4.30 7.39 -1.34
C LEU A 102 -5.74 7.87 -1.52
N GLY A 103 -6.74 7.07 -1.15
CA GLY A 103 -8.15 7.34 -1.38
C GLY A 103 -8.60 6.98 -2.79
N LYS A 104 -9.75 7.54 -3.19
CA LYS A 104 -10.34 7.31 -4.51
C LYS A 104 -9.53 8.03 -5.59
N PRO A 105 -9.21 7.38 -6.73
CA PRO A 105 -8.54 8.05 -7.84
C PRO A 105 -9.44 9.13 -8.47
N LEU A 106 -8.82 10.15 -9.06
CA LEU A 106 -9.51 11.21 -9.80
C LEU A 106 -10.27 10.65 -11.02
N ALA A 107 -9.66 9.66 -11.66
CA ALA A 107 -10.24 8.90 -12.76
C ALA A 107 -9.60 7.51 -12.81
N GLU A 108 -10.35 6.54 -13.31
CA GLU A 108 -9.84 5.20 -13.58
C GLU A 108 -10.35 4.71 -14.93
N GLN A 109 -9.48 4.00 -15.65
CA GLN A 109 -9.85 3.38 -16.92
C GLN A 109 -9.34 1.95 -16.96
N SER A 110 -10.27 1.01 -17.14
CA SER A 110 -9.99 -0.42 -17.20
C SER A 110 -10.12 -0.96 -18.62
N ARG A 111 -9.27 -1.92 -18.96
CA ARG A 111 -9.38 -2.71 -20.18
C ARG A 111 -9.06 -4.16 -19.90
N GLN A 112 -9.88 -5.04 -20.43
CA GLN A 112 -9.57 -6.47 -20.44
C GLN A 112 -8.47 -6.74 -21.47
N ILE A 113 -7.34 -7.28 -21.01
CA ILE A 113 -6.18 -7.60 -21.87
C ILE A 113 -6.10 -9.09 -22.22
N ARG A 114 -6.69 -9.96 -21.40
CA ARG A 114 -6.87 -11.40 -21.62
C ARG A 114 -8.17 -11.87 -20.95
N PRO A 115 -8.70 -13.06 -21.25
CA PRO A 115 -9.82 -13.63 -20.48
C PRO A 115 -9.56 -13.51 -18.97
N MET A 116 -10.50 -12.89 -18.25
CA MET A 116 -10.42 -12.66 -16.79
C MET A 116 -9.22 -11.83 -16.30
N THR A 117 -8.45 -11.19 -17.18
CA THR A 117 -7.31 -10.35 -16.82
C THR A 117 -7.57 -8.91 -17.24
N PHE A 118 -7.70 -8.03 -16.26
CA PHE A 118 -7.96 -6.61 -16.47
C PHE A 118 -6.72 -5.80 -16.11
N LYS A 119 -6.43 -4.80 -16.93
CA LYS A 119 -5.43 -3.76 -16.66
C LYS A 119 -6.17 -2.45 -16.50
N THR A 120 -5.91 -1.77 -15.39
CA THR A 120 -6.55 -0.49 -15.04
C THR A 120 -5.47 0.55 -14.80
N VAL A 121 -5.66 1.74 -15.34
CA VAL A 121 -4.87 2.93 -14.99
C VAL A 121 -5.69 3.77 -14.02
N HIS A 122 -5.09 4.09 -12.89
CA HIS A 122 -5.65 4.95 -11.85
C HIS A 122 -4.91 6.28 -11.87
N VAL A 123 -5.66 7.38 -12.00
CA VAL A 123 -5.14 8.73 -12.11
C VAL A 123 -5.21 9.41 -10.74
N TYR A 124 -4.08 9.83 -10.21
CA TYR A 124 -3.98 10.71 -9.05
C TYR A 124 -3.38 12.05 -9.47
N THR A 125 -3.23 12.96 -8.50
CA THR A 125 -2.66 14.30 -8.74
C THR A 125 -1.24 14.19 -9.31
N ASP A 126 -0.40 13.36 -8.69
CA ASP A 126 1.05 13.34 -8.98
C ASP A 126 1.50 12.08 -9.71
N HIS A 127 0.67 11.03 -9.77
CA HIS A 127 1.06 9.73 -10.29
C HIS A 127 -0.06 9.06 -11.09
N TYR A 128 0.35 8.23 -12.04
CA TYR A 128 -0.46 7.18 -12.64
C TYR A 128 -0.05 5.83 -12.05
N TYR A 129 -1.00 5.10 -11.47
CA TYR A 129 -0.78 3.74 -11.02
C TYR A 129 -1.46 2.78 -11.98
N VAL A 130 -0.72 1.76 -12.41
CA VAL A 130 -1.25 0.74 -13.29
C VAL A 130 -1.42 -0.52 -12.47
N THR A 131 -2.66 -1.00 -12.38
CA THR A 131 -2.96 -2.29 -11.76
C THR A 131 -3.27 -3.34 -12.80
N GLN A 132 -2.80 -4.57 -12.60
CA GLN A 132 -3.23 -5.73 -13.36
C GLN A 132 -3.74 -6.78 -12.38
N SER A 133 -4.98 -7.25 -12.59
CA SER A 133 -5.63 -8.23 -11.71
C SER A 133 -5.57 -7.84 -10.22
N GLY A 134 -5.78 -6.56 -9.91
CA GLY A 134 -5.85 -6.07 -8.54
C GLY A 134 -4.51 -5.81 -7.85
N MET A 135 -3.37 -5.87 -8.55
CA MET A 135 -2.05 -5.47 -8.00
C MET A 135 -1.39 -4.38 -8.82
N ILE A 136 -0.66 -3.47 -8.17
CA ILE A 136 0.12 -2.42 -8.84
C ILE A 136 1.31 -3.05 -9.55
N VAL A 137 1.32 -2.98 -10.88
CA VAL A 137 2.40 -3.50 -11.72
C VAL A 137 3.38 -2.42 -12.17
N ALA A 138 2.93 -1.16 -12.21
CA ALA A 138 3.78 -0.04 -12.56
C ALA A 138 3.26 1.27 -11.97
N THR A 139 4.19 2.17 -11.67
CA THR A 139 3.94 3.51 -11.17
C THR A 139 4.66 4.49 -12.08
N TYR A 140 3.97 5.54 -12.52
CA TYR A 140 4.52 6.59 -13.38
C TYR A 140 4.23 7.95 -12.77
N GLU A 141 5.20 8.86 -12.80
CA GLU A 141 4.96 10.25 -12.44
C GLU A 141 4.02 10.91 -13.45
N ARG A 142 3.05 11.68 -12.97
CA ARG A 142 2.16 12.46 -13.81
C ARG A 142 2.81 13.81 -14.09
N LYS A 143 3.06 14.07 -15.37
CA LYS A 143 3.46 15.39 -15.86
C LYS A 143 2.28 16.03 -16.58
N GLU A 144 2.04 17.30 -16.33
CA GLU A 144 0.96 18.04 -16.99
C GLU A 144 1.12 17.94 -18.52
N GLY A 145 0.02 17.65 -19.23
CA GLY A 145 0.02 17.47 -20.69
C GLY A 145 0.53 16.11 -21.21
N THR A 146 1.01 15.21 -20.36
CA THR A 146 1.41 13.85 -20.78
C THR A 146 0.24 12.86 -20.70
N MET A 147 0.06 12.09 -21.78
CA MET A 147 -0.98 11.06 -21.84
C MET A 147 -0.68 9.93 -20.83
N PRO A 148 -1.73 9.36 -20.21
CA PRO A 148 -1.57 8.22 -19.32
C PRO A 148 -0.94 7.02 -20.06
N PRO A 149 -0.24 6.13 -19.34
CA PRO A 149 0.38 4.95 -19.94
C PRO A 149 -0.63 4.13 -20.74
N ALA A 150 -0.21 3.65 -21.92
CA ALA A 150 -1.07 2.84 -22.77
C ALA A 150 -1.50 1.53 -22.06
N LEU A 151 -2.81 1.26 -22.09
CA LEU A 151 -3.39 0.02 -21.56
C LEU A 151 -3.03 -1.20 -22.42
N VAL A 152 -2.67 -1.00 -23.68
CA VAL A 152 -2.24 -2.08 -24.59
C VAL A 152 -0.81 -1.81 -25.04
N PRO A 153 0.12 -2.74 -24.84
CA PRO A 153 1.41 -2.66 -25.51
C PRO A 153 1.19 -2.87 -27.01
N GLU A 154 1.68 -1.94 -27.83
CA GLU A 154 1.69 -2.12 -29.28
C GLU A 154 2.57 -3.33 -29.62
N ALA A 155 2.03 -4.25 -30.43
CA ALA A 155 2.82 -5.38 -30.89
C ALA A 155 3.96 -4.85 -31.79
N PRO A 156 5.21 -5.30 -31.60
CA PRO A 156 6.27 -4.92 -32.52
C PRO A 156 5.93 -5.46 -33.91
N GLU A 157 6.21 -4.66 -34.94
CA GLU A 157 5.96 -5.06 -36.33
C GLU A 157 6.73 -6.33 -36.72
N VAL A 158 7.90 -6.54 -36.10
CA VAL A 158 8.72 -7.74 -36.26
C VAL A 158 9.08 -8.28 -34.89
N GLU A 159 8.61 -9.48 -34.55
CA GLU A 159 9.05 -10.17 -33.35
C GLU A 159 10.51 -10.61 -33.52
N PRO A 160 11.40 -10.35 -32.54
CA PRO A 160 12.78 -10.82 -32.61
C PRO A 160 12.79 -12.36 -32.62
N PRO A 161 13.71 -13.00 -33.34
CA PRO A 161 13.77 -14.45 -33.41
C PRO A 161 13.94 -15.04 -32.00
N PRO A 162 13.25 -16.15 -31.67
CA PRO A 162 13.27 -16.78 -30.35
C PRO A 162 14.62 -17.48 -30.14
N THR A 163 15.65 -16.69 -29.90
CA THR A 163 17.02 -17.14 -29.71
C THR A 163 17.47 -16.74 -28.32
N LEU A 164 18.25 -17.63 -27.69
CA LEU A 164 18.93 -17.31 -26.43
C LEU A 164 19.87 -16.15 -26.71
N ARG A 165 19.58 -14.96 -26.16
CA ARG A 165 20.52 -13.85 -26.16
C ARG A 165 21.73 -14.31 -25.33
N LYS A 166 22.92 -14.36 -25.96
CA LYS A 166 24.19 -14.67 -25.30
C LYS A 166 24.61 -13.55 -24.36
#